data_AF-A0A7C4HDH3-F1
#
_entry.id   AF-A0A7C4HDH3-F1
#
_cell.length_a   1.000
_cell.length_b   1.000
_cell.length_c   1.000
_cell.angle_alpha   90.00
_cell.angle_beta   90.00
_cell.angle_gamma   90.00
#
_symmetry.space_group_name_H-M   'P 1'
#
loop_
_entity.id
_entity.type
_entity.pdbx_description
1 polymer ?
#
loop_
_entity_poly.entity_id
_entity_poly.type
_entity_poly.pdbx_seq_one_letter_code
_entity_poly.pdbx_strand_id
1 'polypeptide(L)'
;MYDLLITMFISIVSGILEIIVDYTIISEVYGIQEILCILILIILFILALFDLKLIVKTIVTVLSIVTLGLHYYVLILVSQHVEVILLPFILIESTRYGSVFSIDFGQLILILIIILWRREIWGFIKKNVLKRNKSVESTGSTYEDRR
;
A
#
# COMPACT_ATOMS: atom_id res chain seq x y z
N MET A 1 -5.14 40.28 38.75
CA MET A 1 -6.18 40.47 37.71
C MET A 1 -5.57 40.54 36.31
N TYR A 2 -4.51 41.35 36.10
CA TYR A 2 -3.79 41.41 34.82
C TYR A 2 -3.10 40.10 34.41
N ASP A 3 -2.48 39.37 35.35
CA ASP A 3 -1.84 38.08 35.06
C ASP A 3 -2.81 36.99 34.56
N LEU A 4 -4.06 37.01 35.05
CA LEU A 4 -5.11 36.08 34.62
C LEU A 4 -5.54 36.37 33.17
N LEU A 5 -5.67 37.64 32.82
CA LEU A 5 -6.00 38.07 31.45
C LEU A 5 -4.86 37.77 30.48
N ILE A 6 -3.61 37.97 30.90
CA ILE A 6 -2.41 37.68 30.09
C ILE A 6 -2.28 36.17 29.84
N THR A 7 -2.46 35.34 30.86
CA THR A 7 -2.40 33.87 30.72
C THR A 7 -3.53 33.32 29.86
N MET A 8 -4.75 33.83 29.99
CA MET A 8 -5.87 33.47 29.09
C MET A 8 -5.57 33.86 27.64
N PHE A 9 -5.03 35.05 27.40
CA PHE A 9 -4.68 35.49 26.05
C PHE A 9 -3.60 34.63 25.41
N ILE A 10 -2.53 34.30 26.15
CA ILE A 10 -1.46 33.41 25.68
C ILE A 10 -2.02 32.01 25.35
N SER A 11 -2.90 31.47 26.18
CA SER A 11 -3.50 30.14 25.93
C SER A 11 -4.38 30.13 24.67
N ILE A 12 -5.15 31.19 24.43
CA ILE A 12 -5.97 31.33 23.22
C ILE A 12 -5.09 31.45 21.98
N VAL A 13 -4.05 32.30 22.02
CA VAL A 13 -3.13 32.48 20.88
C VAL A 13 -2.35 31.20 20.60
N SER A 14 -1.88 30.49 21.64
CA SER A 14 -1.23 29.19 21.50
C SER A 14 -2.15 28.16 20.86
N GLY A 15 -3.42 28.08 21.30
CA GLY A 15 -4.40 27.17 20.72
C GLY A 15 -4.72 27.49 19.27
N ILE A 16 -4.84 28.78 18.91
CA ILE A 16 -5.05 29.20 17.52
C ILE A 16 -3.82 28.86 16.66
N LEU A 17 -2.60 29.08 17.17
CA LEU A 17 -1.38 28.77 16.46
C LEU A 17 -1.23 27.27 16.22
N GLU A 18 -1.54 26.46 17.23
CA GLU A 18 -1.55 24.99 17.14
C GLU A 18 -2.54 24.52 16.06
N ILE A 19 -3.77 25.06 16.04
CA ILE A 19 -4.77 24.75 15.01
C ILE A 19 -4.30 25.13 13.60
N ILE A 20 -3.67 26.30 13.42
CA ILE A 20 -3.20 26.76 12.10
C ILE A 20 -2.06 25.89 11.58
N VAL A 21 -1.11 25.55 12.44
CA VAL A 21 0.04 24.71 12.08
C VAL A 21 -0.44 23.30 11.74
N ASP A 22 -1.31 22.72 12.57
CA ASP A 22 -1.86 21.38 12.36
C ASP A 22 -2.67 21.31 11.06
N TYR A 23 -3.48 22.33 10.76
CA TYR A 23 -4.23 22.42 9.50
C TYR A 23 -3.32 22.45 8.26
N THR A 24 -2.19 23.17 8.34
CA THR A 24 -1.25 23.29 7.22
C THR A 24 -0.53 21.95 6.97
N ILE A 25 -0.10 21.28 8.04
CA ILE A 25 0.55 19.96 7.96
C ILE A 25 -0.43 18.93 7.40
N ILE A 26 -1.67 18.90 7.88
CA ILE A 26 -2.72 18.00 7.37
C ILE A 26 -2.93 18.23 5.86
N SER A 27 -3.04 19.49 5.44
CA SER A 27 -3.23 19.83 4.02
C SER A 27 -2.07 19.36 3.13
N GLU A 28 -0.83 19.44 3.59
CA GLU A 28 0.34 18.98 2.83
C GLU A 28 0.36 17.45 2.72
N VAL A 29 0.06 16.74 3.81
CA VAL A 29 0.02 15.27 3.84
C VAL A 29 -1.06 14.74 2.88
N TYR A 30 -2.25 15.32 2.89
CA TYR A 30 -3.32 14.97 1.96
C TYR A 30 -2.95 15.26 0.49
N GLY A 31 -2.21 16.34 0.23
CA GLY A 31 -1.70 16.63 -1.11
C GLY A 31 -0.72 15.56 -1.63
N ILE A 32 0.16 15.05 -0.76
CA ILE A 32 1.06 13.94 -1.12
C ILE A 32 0.26 12.64 -1.35
N GLN A 33 -0.76 12.36 -0.53
CA GLN A 33 -1.64 11.20 -0.70
C GLN A 33 -2.34 11.23 -2.06
N GLU A 34 -2.85 12.39 -2.48
CA GLU A 34 -3.50 12.57 -3.79
C GLU A 34 -2.54 12.27 -4.95
N ILE A 35 -1.33 12.83 -4.93
CA ILE A 35 -0.31 12.60 -5.95
C ILE A 35 0.05 11.11 -6.05
N LEU A 36 0.18 10.42 -4.91
CA LEU A 36 0.45 8.99 -4.88
C LEU A 36 -0.71 8.17 -5.46
N CYS A 37 -1.96 8.52 -5.14
CA CYS A 37 -3.14 7.88 -5.73
C CYS A 37 -3.19 8.05 -7.26
N ILE A 38 -2.89 9.26 -7.78
CA ILE A 38 -2.79 9.50 -9.23
C ILE A 38 -1.70 8.65 -9.85
N LEU A 39 -0.52 8.56 -9.22
CA LEU A 39 0.58 7.72 -9.70
C LEU A 39 0.18 6.24 -9.73
N ILE A 40 -0.50 5.75 -8.71
CA ILE A 40 -1.03 4.38 -8.67
C ILE A 40 -2.02 4.16 -9.83
N LEU A 41 -2.95 5.09 -10.07
CA LEU A 41 -3.91 5.00 -11.17
C LEU A 41 -3.21 4.93 -12.54
N ILE A 42 -2.16 5.72 -12.76
CA ILE A 42 -1.37 5.68 -13.99
C ILE A 42 -0.69 4.31 -14.15
N ILE A 43 -0.09 3.77 -13.08
CA ILE A 43 0.53 2.44 -13.11
C ILE A 43 -0.52 1.36 -13.42
N LEU A 44 -1.68 1.43 -12.77
CA LEU A 44 -2.81 0.53 -13.02
C LEU A 44 -3.25 0.56 -14.48
N PHE A 45 -3.38 1.75 -15.06
CA PHE A 45 -3.74 1.93 -16.46
C PHE A 45 -2.71 1.29 -17.41
N ILE A 46 -1.41 1.51 -17.16
CA ILE A 46 -0.33 0.90 -17.95
C ILE A 46 -0.39 -0.63 -17.85
N LEU A 47 -0.53 -1.16 -16.64
CA LEU A 47 -0.59 -2.60 -16.41
C LEU A 47 -1.83 -3.26 -17.02
N ALA A 48 -2.95 -2.55 -17.09
CA ALA A 48 -4.19 -3.04 -17.66
C ALA A 48 -4.16 -3.08 -19.20
N LEU A 49 -3.48 -2.13 -19.86
CA LEU A 49 -3.50 -2.01 -21.32
C LEU A 49 -2.36 -2.71 -22.04
N PHE A 50 -1.21 -2.88 -21.39
CA PHE A 50 0.01 -3.32 -22.09
C PHE A 50 0.47 -4.70 -21.60
N ASP A 51 0.72 -5.61 -22.55
CA ASP A 51 1.48 -6.84 -22.32
C ASP A 51 2.98 -6.51 -22.21
N LEU A 52 3.45 -6.34 -20.98
CA LEU A 52 4.82 -5.93 -20.70
C LEU A 52 5.83 -7.07 -20.91
N LYS A 53 6.92 -6.79 -21.62
CA LYS A 53 8.10 -7.67 -21.68
C LYS A 53 8.73 -7.80 -20.28
N LEU A 54 9.38 -8.93 -20.02
CA LEU A 54 9.91 -9.29 -18.69
C LEU A 54 10.70 -8.17 -18.00
N ILE A 55 11.60 -7.48 -18.72
CA ILE A 55 12.42 -6.39 -18.16
C ILE A 55 11.53 -5.22 -17.71
N VAL A 56 10.63 -4.74 -18.57
CA VAL A 56 9.72 -3.64 -18.27
C VAL A 56 8.76 -4.03 -17.14
N LYS A 57 8.29 -5.28 -17.16
CA LYS A 57 7.45 -5.86 -16.12
C LYS A 57 8.11 -5.81 -14.75
N THR A 58 9.39 -6.16 -14.67
CA THR A 58 10.18 -6.06 -13.43
C THR A 58 10.32 -4.62 -12.96
N ILE A 59 10.67 -3.69 -13.86
CA ILE A 59 10.81 -2.26 -13.52
C ILE A 59 9.50 -1.70 -12.96
N VAL A 60 8.38 -1.95 -13.66
CA VAL A 60 7.06 -1.49 -13.21
C VAL A 60 6.68 -2.12 -11.87
N THR A 61 7.03 -3.39 -11.64
CA THR A 61 6.78 -4.05 -10.36
C THR A 61 7.57 -3.41 -9.21
N VAL A 62 8.86 -3.13 -9.41
CA VAL A 62 9.69 -2.44 -8.40
C VAL A 62 9.12 -1.06 -8.12
N LEU A 63 8.79 -0.29 -9.16
CA LEU A 63 8.17 1.03 -8.99
C LEU A 63 6.85 0.93 -8.22
N SER A 64 6.01 -0.05 -8.55
CA SER A 64 4.73 -0.29 -7.88
C SER A 64 4.92 -0.60 -6.40
N ILE A 65 5.90 -1.43 -6.04
CA ILE A 65 6.20 -1.78 -4.65
C ILE A 65 6.68 -0.55 -3.87
N VAL A 66 7.55 0.27 -4.47
CA VAL A 66 8.02 1.52 -3.84
C VAL A 66 6.86 2.48 -3.62
N THR A 67 6.04 2.71 -4.66
CA THR A 67 4.85 3.57 -4.56
C THR A 67 3.86 3.05 -3.52
N LEU A 68 3.66 1.73 -3.45
CA LEU A 68 2.80 1.11 -2.44
C LEU A 68 3.32 1.36 -1.01
N GLY A 69 4.63 1.21 -0.80
CA GLY A 69 5.26 1.51 0.48
C GLY A 69 5.07 2.97 0.88
N LEU A 70 5.28 3.90 -0.05
CA LEU A 70 5.04 5.33 0.19
C LEU A 70 3.57 5.64 0.47
N HIS A 71 2.64 5.01 -0.24
CA HIS A 71 1.20 5.19 -0.04
C HIS A 71 0.77 4.81 1.37
N TYR A 72 1.16 3.62 1.85
CA TYR A 72 0.84 3.21 3.22
C TYR A 72 1.63 3.98 4.28
N TYR A 73 2.84 4.44 3.97
CA TYR A 73 3.57 5.34 4.86
C TYR A 73 2.81 6.66 5.06
N VAL A 74 2.30 7.25 3.99
CA VAL A 74 1.48 8.48 4.07
C VAL A 74 0.17 8.21 4.81
N LEU A 75 -0.48 7.06 4.60
CA LEU A 75 -1.68 6.67 5.37
C LEU A 75 -1.40 6.58 6.87
N ILE A 76 -0.22 6.14 7.28
CA ILE A 76 0.19 6.16 8.70
C ILE A 76 0.26 7.61 9.20
N LEU A 77 0.80 8.55 8.42
CA LEU A 77 0.82 9.97 8.80
C LEU A 77 -0.59 10.55 8.90
N VAL A 78 -1.48 10.20 7.97
CA VAL A 78 -2.90 10.61 8.02
C VAL A 78 -3.58 10.06 9.27
N SER A 79 -3.28 8.80 9.65
CA SER A 79 -3.85 8.17 10.84
C SER A 79 -3.47 8.84 12.17
N GLN A 80 -2.47 9.74 12.18
CA GLN A 80 -2.13 10.54 13.35
C GLN A 80 -3.13 11.69 13.58
N HIS A 81 -3.89 12.07 12.55
CA HIS A 81 -4.78 13.24 12.56
C HIS A 81 -6.26 12.82 12.48
N VAL A 82 -6.55 11.70 11.81
CA VAL A 82 -7.92 11.17 11.64
C VAL A 82 -7.95 9.67 11.95
N GLU A 83 -9.11 9.14 12.34
CA GLU A 83 -9.25 7.70 12.51
C GLU A 83 -9.27 7.04 11.13
N VAL A 84 -8.35 6.09 10.91
CA VAL A 84 -8.21 5.37 9.64
C VAL A 84 -8.46 3.89 9.86
N ILE A 85 -9.46 3.33 9.18
CA ILE A 85 -9.75 1.90 9.18
C ILE A 85 -9.46 1.34 7.79
N LEU A 86 -8.55 0.37 7.75
CA LEU A 86 -8.20 -0.38 6.55
C LEU A 86 -9.00 -1.70 6.53
N LEU A 87 -9.91 -1.81 5.57
CA LEU A 87 -10.64 -3.04 5.25
C LEU A 87 -10.12 -3.60 3.92
N PRO A 88 -10.48 -4.85 3.56
CA PRO A 88 -10.24 -5.34 2.21
C PRO A 88 -10.87 -4.39 1.18
N PHE A 89 -10.05 -3.83 0.30
CA PHE A 89 -10.38 -2.90 -0.79
C PHE A 89 -10.96 -1.53 -0.39
N ILE A 90 -11.22 -1.30 0.89
CA ILE A 90 -11.93 -0.13 1.38
C ILE A 90 -11.08 0.54 2.45
N LEU A 91 -10.91 1.84 2.29
CA LEU A 91 -10.35 2.74 3.28
C LEU A 91 -11.48 3.59 3.86
N ILE A 92 -11.53 3.68 5.19
CA ILE A 92 -12.48 4.55 5.89
C ILE A 92 -11.67 5.58 6.66
N GLU A 93 -11.93 6.85 6.40
CA GLU A 93 -11.36 7.98 7.13
C GLU A 93 -12.47 8.67 7.92
N SER A 94 -12.35 8.71 9.24
CA SER A 94 -13.35 9.24 10.16
C SER A 94 -12.81 10.47 10.90
N THR A 95 -13.56 11.57 10.79
CA THR A 95 -13.30 12.84 11.46
C THR A 95 -14.45 13.20 12.40
N ARG A 96 -14.29 14.27 13.19
CA ARG A 96 -15.37 14.82 14.03
C ARG A 96 -16.58 15.31 13.21
N TYR A 97 -16.42 15.55 11.91
CA TYR A 97 -17.46 16.08 11.02
C TYR A 97 -18.14 15.01 10.16
N GLY A 98 -17.64 13.77 10.18
CA GLY A 98 -18.18 12.69 9.36
C GLY A 98 -17.12 11.68 8.95
N SER A 99 -17.55 10.65 8.22
CA SER A 99 -16.68 9.59 7.69
C SER A 99 -16.77 9.54 6.18
N VAL A 100 -15.63 9.28 5.53
CA VAL A 100 -15.51 9.11 4.08
C VAL A 100 -15.06 7.69 3.78
N PHE A 101 -15.73 7.07 2.81
CA PHE A 101 -15.38 5.75 2.29
C PHE A 101 -14.68 5.93 0.95
N SER A 102 -13.49 5.37 0.81
CA SER A 102 -12.70 5.42 -0.41
C SER A 102 -12.15 4.02 -0.78
N ILE A 103 -11.76 3.86 -2.04
CA ILE A 103 -11.17 2.62 -2.53
C ILE A 103 -9.70 2.58 -2.12
N ASP A 104 -9.26 1.46 -1.57
CA ASP A 104 -7.85 1.21 -1.31
C ASP A 104 -7.10 0.88 -2.61
N PHE A 105 -6.57 1.93 -3.25
CA PHE A 105 -5.75 1.80 -4.46
C PHE A 105 -4.46 1.01 -4.21
N GLY A 106 -3.94 0.99 -2.98
CA GLY A 106 -2.81 0.18 -2.57
C GLY A 106 -3.08 -1.33 -2.69
N GLN A 107 -4.26 -1.79 -2.27
CA GLN A 107 -4.65 -3.19 -2.46
C GLN A 107 -4.90 -3.55 -3.93
N LEU A 108 -5.47 -2.62 -4.71
CA LEU A 108 -5.67 -2.84 -6.14
C LEU A 108 -4.35 -3.04 -6.89
N ILE A 109 -3.33 -2.22 -6.62
CA ILE A 109 -2.02 -2.37 -7.26
C ILE A 109 -1.34 -3.69 -6.86
N LEU A 110 -1.48 -4.11 -5.60
CA LEU A 110 -0.96 -5.40 -5.13
C LEU A 110 -1.55 -6.57 -5.93
N ILE A 111 -2.87 -6.56 -6.14
CA ILE A 111 -3.56 -7.60 -6.90
C ILE A 111 -3.13 -7.60 -8.36
N LEU A 112 -2.97 -6.42 -8.96
CA LEU A 112 -2.47 -6.34 -10.34
C LEU A 112 -1.05 -6.89 -10.47
N ILE A 113 -0.16 -6.62 -9.51
CA ILE A 113 1.18 -7.23 -9.51
C ILE A 113 1.07 -8.76 -9.51
N ILE A 114 0.21 -9.35 -8.67
CA ILE A 114 0.01 -10.80 -8.63
C ILE A 114 -0.51 -11.32 -9.99
N ILE A 115 -1.50 -10.63 -10.58
CA ILE A 115 -2.08 -10.99 -11.88
C ILE A 115 -1.04 -10.89 -13.01
N LEU A 116 -0.16 -9.90 -12.95
CA LEU A 116 0.92 -9.63 -13.92
C LEU A 116 1.99 -10.73 -13.93
N TRP A 117 2.25 -11.33 -12.77
CA TRP A 117 3.23 -12.42 -12.61
C TRP A 117 2.63 -13.82 -12.57
N ARG A 118 1.30 -13.95 -12.79
CA ARG A 118 0.60 -15.23 -12.65
C ARG A 118 1.24 -16.35 -13.46
N ARG A 119 1.62 -16.11 -14.72
CA ARG A 119 2.15 -17.15 -15.63
C ARG A 119 3.48 -17.70 -15.12
N GLU A 120 4.36 -16.83 -14.66
CA GLU A 120 5.69 -17.19 -14.14
C GLU A 120 5.59 -17.89 -12.79
N ILE A 121 4.70 -17.42 -11.91
CA ILE A 121 4.42 -18.05 -10.62
C ILE A 121 3.93 -19.50 -10.84
N TRP A 122 2.92 -19.69 -11.71
CA TRP A 122 2.41 -21.02 -12.05
C TRP A 122 3.50 -21.91 -12.68
N GLY A 123 4.32 -21.36 -13.57
CA GLY A 123 5.45 -22.09 -14.17
C GLY A 123 6.48 -22.56 -13.14
N PHE A 124 6.83 -21.69 -12.19
CA PHE A 124 7.75 -22.01 -11.11
C PHE A 124 7.18 -23.10 -10.18
N ILE A 125 5.92 -22.98 -9.77
CA ILE A 125 5.24 -23.97 -8.93
C ILE A 125 5.22 -25.34 -9.64
N LYS A 126 4.77 -25.38 -10.90
CA LYS A 126 4.70 -26.62 -11.68
C LYS A 126 6.05 -27.32 -11.78
N LYS A 127 7.13 -26.57 -12.06
CA LYS A 127 8.49 -27.11 -12.16
C LYS A 127 8.96 -27.74 -10.85
N ASN A 128 8.66 -27.10 -9.72
CA ASN A 128 9.05 -27.61 -8.39
C ASN A 128 8.25 -28.87 -7.99
N VAL A 129 6.95 -28.90 -8.29
CA VAL A 129 6.12 -30.10 -8.06
C VAL A 129 6.61 -31.29 -8.89
N LEU A 130 6.91 -31.07 -10.18
CA LEU A 130 7.48 -32.11 -11.06
C LEU A 130 8.84 -32.62 -10.57
N LYS A 131 9.73 -31.73 -10.10
CA LYS A 131 11.03 -32.11 -9.55
C LYS A 131 10.89 -32.99 -8.30
N ARG A 132 9.94 -32.64 -7.41
CA ARG A 132 9.65 -33.41 -6.20
C ARG A 132 9.16 -34.83 -6.54
N ASN A 133 8.22 -34.97 -7.47
CA ASN A 133 7.68 -36.28 -7.84
C ASN A 133 8.75 -37.21 -8.43
N LYS A 134 9.63 -36.69 -9.32
CA LYS A 134 10.75 -37.46 -9.87
C LYS A 134 11.75 -37.93 -8.81
N SER A 135 12.04 -37.11 -7.79
CA SER A 135 12.92 -37.53 -6.69
C SER A 135 12.30 -38.61 -5.82
N VAL A 136 10.97 -38.62 -5.65
CA VAL A 136 10.29 -39.67 -4.87
C VAL A 136 10.32 -41.00 -5.63
N GLU A 137 10.07 -41.00 -6.94
CA GLU A 137 10.16 -42.20 -7.79
C GLU A 137 11.58 -42.80 -7.81
N SER A 138 12.63 -41.98 -7.94
CA SER A 138 14.01 -42.49 -7.97
C SER A 138 14.42 -43.13 -6.64
N THR A 139 13.89 -42.61 -5.53
CA THR A 139 14.19 -43.15 -4.19
C THR A 139 13.43 -44.46 -3.95
N GLY A 140 12.15 -44.55 -4.36
CA GLY A 140 11.36 -45.78 -4.28
C GLY A 140 11.93 -46.93 -5.11
N SER A 141 12.35 -46.65 -6.35
CA SER A 141 12.98 -47.64 -7.24
C SER A 141 14.29 -48.21 -6.68
N THR A 142 15.08 -47.40 -5.97
CA THR A 142 16.36 -47.84 -5.37
C THR A 142 16.17 -48.84 -4.21
N TYR A 143 15.00 -48.84 -3.56
CA TYR A 143 14.69 -49.77 -2.47
C TYR A 143 14.07 -51.09 -2.97
N GLU A 144 13.37 -51.08 -4.10
CA GLU A 144 12.87 -52.31 -4.73
C GLU A 144 13.99 -53.14 -5.37
N ASP A 145 14.99 -52.50 -5.97
CA ASP A 145 16.11 -53.19 -6.64
C ASP A 145 17.12 -53.85 -5.66
N ARG A 146 16.93 -53.69 -4.34
CA ARG A 146 17.76 -54.30 -3.28
C ARG A 146 17.07 -55.41 -2.50
N ARG A 147 15.85 -55.81 -2.89
CA ARG A 147 15.15 -56.98 -2.33
C ARG A 147 15.23 -58.16 -3.27
#